data_AF-A0A7X0BY60-F1
#
_entry.id   AF-A0A7X0BY60-F1
#
_cell.length_a   1.000
_cell.length_b   1.000
_cell.length_c   1.000
_cell.angle_alpha   90.00
_cell.angle_beta   90.00
_cell.angle_gamma   90.00
#
_symmetry.space_group_name_H-M   'P 1'
#
loop_
_entity.id
_entity.type
_entity.pdbx_description
1 polymer ?
#
loop_
_entity_poly.entity_id
_entity_poly.type
_entity_poly.pdbx_seq_one_letter_code
_entity_poly.pdbx_strand_id
1 'polypeptide(L)'
;MSGRERREQLIQISRTLFAEKGFDGTSIEEIAATAQVSKPVVYEHFGGKEGVYAVVVDREMQKLLAMITEALAAAHSLVKLERAALALLRYIEESSEGFRILVRDSHAASGTGTFASLISEIASQVEDVLADEFAARGYDPKLAPMYAQMLVGMVALTGQWWLDVRKPAREEVAAHLVNLAWNGLTGLNPHPAITVTTRAHQPVPARPRTGEKELREFEKAREKELREAEKARQRELREAEKARVRELKERERLLKEAEKERERLLKEAEKAREREEKIRQREARLAELAARLGQVDQQD
;
A
#
# COMPACT_ATOMS: atom_id res chain seq x y z
N MET A 1 -2.90 13.49 -24.83
CA MET A 1 -2.41 13.23 -23.47
C MET A 1 -2.50 14.53 -22.69
N SER A 2 -3.24 14.56 -21.59
CA SER A 2 -3.29 15.72 -20.70
C SER A 2 -1.94 15.91 -19.98
N GLY A 3 -1.69 17.12 -19.46
CA GLY A 3 -0.49 17.37 -18.64
C GLY A 3 -0.40 16.46 -17.40
N ARG A 4 -1.56 16.04 -16.85
CA ARG A 4 -1.63 15.09 -15.74
C ARG A 4 -1.24 13.68 -16.15
N GLU A 5 -1.77 13.18 -17.27
CA GLU A 5 -1.40 11.88 -17.83
C GLU A 5 0.09 11.85 -18.16
N ARG A 6 0.63 12.95 -18.69
CA ARG A 6 2.06 13.08 -18.99
C ARG A 6 2.92 13.01 -17.72
N ARG A 7 2.54 13.76 -16.69
CA ARG A 7 3.25 13.74 -15.40
C ARG A 7 3.25 12.33 -14.81
N GLU A 8 2.14 11.62 -14.90
CA GLU A 8 2.01 10.23 -14.43
C GLU A 8 2.91 9.27 -15.22
N GLN A 9 2.94 9.40 -16.55
CA GLN A 9 3.85 8.63 -17.41
C GLN A 9 5.31 8.84 -17.01
N LEU A 10 5.72 10.08 -16.77
CA LEU A 10 7.08 10.42 -16.36
C LEU A 10 7.43 9.80 -15.01
N ILE A 11 6.52 9.82 -14.03
CA ILE A 11 6.73 9.17 -12.72
C ILE A 11 6.93 7.67 -12.89
N GLN A 12 6.08 7.01 -13.68
CA GLN A 12 6.13 5.56 -13.89
C GLN A 12 7.44 5.12 -14.59
N ILE A 13 7.85 5.85 -15.62
CA ILE A 13 9.11 5.59 -16.33
C ILE A 13 10.31 5.83 -15.42
N SER A 14 10.29 6.94 -14.68
CA SER A 14 11.39 7.28 -13.76
C SER A 14 11.51 6.26 -12.63
N ARG A 15 10.40 5.76 -12.09
CA ARG A 15 10.41 4.66 -11.11
C ARG A 15 11.13 3.43 -11.65
N THR A 16 10.83 3.03 -12.88
CA THR A 16 11.47 1.87 -13.51
C THR A 16 12.98 2.08 -13.62
N LEU A 17 13.40 3.22 -14.18
CA LEU A 17 14.82 3.54 -14.35
C LEU A 17 15.58 3.65 -13.03
N PHE A 18 15.00 4.32 -12.02
CA PHE A 18 15.61 4.43 -10.70
C PHE A 18 15.71 3.07 -9.99
N ALA A 19 14.72 2.19 -10.14
CA ALA A 19 14.79 0.85 -9.55
C ALA A 19 15.91 0.01 -10.16
N GLU A 20 16.12 0.11 -11.47
CA GLU A 20 17.16 -0.63 -12.19
C GLU A 20 18.56 -0.06 -11.91
N LYS A 21 18.73 1.26 -12.11
CA LYS A 21 20.06 1.89 -12.19
C LYS A 21 20.44 2.68 -10.94
N GLY A 22 19.50 2.92 -10.04
CA GLY A 22 19.66 3.85 -8.92
C GLY A 22 19.62 5.31 -9.37
N PHE A 23 19.67 6.22 -8.39
CA PHE A 23 19.64 7.67 -8.62
C PHE A 23 20.81 8.17 -9.48
N ASP A 24 22.04 7.73 -9.17
CA ASP A 24 23.26 8.16 -9.89
C ASP A 24 23.33 7.59 -11.30
N GLY A 25 22.84 6.37 -11.50
CA GLY A 25 22.84 5.69 -12.80
C GLY A 25 21.74 6.15 -13.75
N THR A 26 20.83 7.02 -13.33
CA THR A 26 19.71 7.53 -14.12
C THR A 26 19.93 8.99 -14.50
N SER A 27 19.60 9.38 -15.74
CA SER A 27 19.70 10.76 -16.23
C SER A 27 18.36 11.31 -16.73
N ILE A 28 18.22 12.64 -16.76
CA ILE A 28 17.02 13.30 -17.30
C ILE A 28 16.89 13.06 -18.80
N GLU A 29 18.02 12.99 -19.50
CA GLU A 29 18.13 12.61 -20.91
C GLU A 29 17.43 11.28 -21.16
N GLU A 30 17.73 10.29 -20.33
CA GLU A 30 17.20 8.94 -20.46
C GLU A 30 15.71 8.88 -20.12
N ILE A 31 15.29 9.57 -19.05
CA ILE A 31 13.86 9.68 -18.69
C ILE A 31 13.08 10.32 -19.85
N ALA A 32 13.57 11.42 -20.40
CA ALA A 32 12.92 12.14 -21.48
C ALA A 32 12.85 11.30 -22.76
N ALA A 33 13.95 10.63 -23.13
CA ALA A 33 14.02 9.75 -24.29
C ALA A 33 13.03 8.57 -24.16
N THR A 34 13.02 7.90 -23.00
CA THR A 34 12.12 6.77 -22.73
C THR A 34 10.66 7.20 -22.73
N ALA A 35 10.36 8.39 -22.23
CA ALA A 35 9.01 8.97 -22.22
C ALA A 35 8.59 9.62 -23.54
N GLN A 36 9.49 9.65 -24.54
CA GLN A 36 9.28 10.30 -25.84
C GLN A 36 8.86 11.77 -25.67
N VAL A 37 9.58 12.49 -24.81
CA VAL A 37 9.45 13.94 -24.60
C VAL A 37 10.78 14.65 -24.71
N SER A 38 10.75 15.97 -24.85
CA SER A 38 11.95 16.79 -24.75
C SER A 38 12.35 16.99 -23.28
N LYS A 39 13.66 17.18 -23.02
CA LYS A 39 14.16 17.44 -21.65
C LYS A 39 13.44 18.59 -20.93
N PRO A 40 13.13 19.73 -21.60
CA PRO A 40 12.40 20.83 -20.96
C PRO A 40 11.07 20.40 -20.32
N VAL A 41 10.37 19.41 -20.87
CA VAL A 41 9.11 18.89 -20.30
C VAL A 41 9.35 18.23 -18.94
N VAL A 42 10.45 17.50 -18.78
CA VAL A 42 10.79 16.88 -17.48
C VAL A 42 11.16 17.95 -16.45
N TYR A 43 11.94 18.97 -16.86
CA TYR A 43 12.26 20.10 -16.01
C TYR A 43 11.03 20.93 -15.62
N GLU A 44 10.08 21.14 -16.54
CA GLU A 44 8.83 21.85 -16.27
C GLU A 44 7.99 21.14 -15.20
N HIS A 45 7.90 19.81 -15.27
CA HIS A 45 7.08 19.04 -14.33
C HIS A 45 7.71 18.81 -12.95
N PHE A 46 9.04 18.77 -12.87
CA PHE A 46 9.73 18.27 -11.68
C PHE A 46 10.97 19.08 -11.27
N GLY A 47 11.40 20.07 -12.04
CA GLY A 47 12.54 20.92 -11.71
C GLY A 47 13.92 20.26 -11.84
N GLY A 48 14.00 18.97 -12.16
CA GLY A 48 15.26 18.24 -12.32
C GLY A 48 15.17 16.79 -11.86
N LYS A 49 16.31 16.09 -11.83
CA LYS A 49 16.39 14.66 -11.47
C LYS A 49 15.95 14.43 -10.03
N GLU A 50 16.43 15.29 -9.13
CA GLU A 50 16.14 15.31 -7.70
C GLU A 50 14.65 15.44 -7.44
N GLY A 51 13.96 16.32 -8.16
CA GLY A 51 12.52 16.52 -7.98
C GLY A 51 11.68 15.36 -8.54
N VAL A 52 12.08 14.75 -9.67
CA VAL A 52 11.39 13.54 -10.16
C VAL A 52 11.59 12.41 -9.14
N TYR A 53 12.82 12.24 -8.65
CA TYR A 53 13.17 11.21 -7.69
C TYR A 53 12.38 11.37 -6.37
N ALA A 54 12.36 12.57 -5.80
CA ALA A 54 11.61 12.88 -4.59
C ALA A 54 10.11 12.54 -4.74
N VAL A 55 9.50 12.86 -5.89
CA VAL A 55 8.09 12.51 -6.17
C VAL A 55 7.88 11.00 -6.24
N VAL A 56 8.82 10.25 -6.82
CA VAL A 56 8.76 8.78 -6.86
C VAL A 56 8.85 8.21 -5.44
N VAL A 57 9.84 8.64 -4.66
CA VAL A 57 10.05 8.18 -3.27
C VAL A 57 8.85 8.50 -2.39
N ASP A 58 8.38 9.76 -2.39
CA ASP A 58 7.23 10.20 -1.59
C ASP A 58 5.98 9.35 -1.91
N ARG A 59 5.73 9.06 -3.18
CA ARG A 59 4.60 8.22 -3.59
C ARG A 59 4.72 6.78 -3.07
N GLU A 60 5.90 6.19 -3.17
CA GLU A 60 6.12 4.81 -2.70
C GLU A 60 6.08 4.73 -1.17
N MET A 61 6.62 5.75 -0.47
CA MET A 61 6.48 5.91 0.98
C MET A 61 5.03 6.03 1.42
N GLN A 62 4.27 6.95 0.84
CA GLN A 62 2.85 7.16 1.15
C GLN A 62 2.03 5.90 0.90
N LYS A 63 2.32 5.19 -0.21
CA LYS A 63 1.65 3.92 -0.53
C LYS A 63 1.93 2.88 0.55
N LEU A 64 3.20 2.64 0.91
CA LEU A 64 3.57 1.66 1.92
C LEU A 64 3.03 2.03 3.30
N LEU A 65 3.18 3.29 3.70
CA LEU A 65 2.66 3.81 4.95
C LEU A 65 1.15 3.60 5.05
N ALA A 66 0.38 3.98 4.02
CA ALA A 66 -1.08 3.82 4.01
C ALA A 66 -1.51 2.36 4.20
N MET A 67 -0.84 1.41 3.53
CA MET A 67 -1.14 -0.02 3.69
C MET A 67 -0.85 -0.53 5.10
N ILE A 68 0.22 -0.06 5.73
CA ILE A 68 0.56 -0.44 7.11
C ILE A 68 -0.41 0.21 8.09
N THR A 69 -0.74 1.49 7.94
CA THR A 69 -1.75 2.18 8.75
C THR A 69 -3.09 1.46 8.70
N GLU A 70 -3.54 1.05 7.50
CA GLU A 70 -4.77 0.27 7.32
C GLU A 70 -4.69 -1.09 8.02
N ALA A 71 -3.54 -1.77 7.95
CA ALA A 71 -3.32 -3.04 8.63
C ALA A 71 -3.38 -2.91 10.17
N LEU A 72 -2.82 -1.82 10.72
CA LEU A 72 -2.80 -1.53 12.15
C LEU A 72 -4.16 -1.08 12.71
N ALA A 73 -5.11 -0.72 11.86
CA ALA A 73 -6.48 -0.35 12.27
C ALA A 73 -7.36 -1.54 12.69
N ALA A 74 -6.87 -2.78 12.58
CA ALA A 74 -7.61 -3.96 13.03
C ALA A 74 -7.86 -3.96 14.55
N ALA A 75 -8.94 -4.59 15.01
CA ALA A 75 -9.31 -4.57 16.44
C ALA A 75 -8.34 -5.36 17.33
N HIS A 76 -7.83 -6.50 16.85
CA HIS A 76 -7.03 -7.43 17.65
C HIS A 76 -5.53 -7.33 17.32
N SER A 77 -4.67 -7.30 18.35
CA SER A 77 -3.21 -7.15 18.22
C SER A 77 -2.55 -8.22 17.34
N LEU A 78 -2.99 -9.49 17.43
CA LEU A 78 -2.52 -10.56 16.54
C LEU A 78 -2.89 -10.30 15.07
N VAL A 79 -4.12 -9.84 14.82
CA VAL A 79 -4.61 -9.54 13.47
C VAL A 79 -3.86 -8.34 12.89
N LYS A 80 -3.53 -7.33 13.70
CA LYS A 80 -2.67 -6.21 13.30
C LYS A 80 -1.31 -6.71 12.79
N LEU A 81 -0.66 -7.62 13.53
CA LEU A 81 0.62 -8.22 13.14
C LEU A 81 0.50 -9.04 11.84
N GLU A 82 -0.53 -9.88 11.72
CA GLU A 82 -0.79 -10.68 10.51
C GLU A 82 -0.99 -9.79 9.27
N ARG A 83 -1.83 -8.76 9.40
CA ARG A 83 -2.12 -7.85 8.30
C ARG A 83 -0.90 -7.01 7.92
N ALA A 84 -0.14 -6.50 8.89
CA ALA A 84 1.03 -5.67 8.62
C ALA A 84 2.14 -6.47 7.90
N ALA A 85 2.42 -7.69 8.36
CA ALA A 85 3.40 -8.57 7.71
C ALA A 85 2.98 -8.93 6.28
N LEU A 86 1.71 -9.30 6.07
CA LEU A 86 1.18 -9.59 4.74
C LEU A 86 1.15 -8.35 3.84
N ALA A 87 0.83 -7.18 4.37
CA ALA A 87 0.78 -5.92 3.62
C ALA A 87 2.16 -5.55 3.08
N LEU A 88 3.21 -5.60 3.93
CA LEU A 88 4.57 -5.36 3.48
C LEU A 88 4.97 -6.37 2.39
N LEU A 89 4.84 -7.66 2.66
CA LEU A 89 5.29 -8.68 1.70
C LEU A 89 4.49 -8.62 0.39
N ARG A 90 3.20 -8.27 0.43
CA ARG A 90 2.39 -8.00 -0.76
C ARG A 90 2.91 -6.82 -1.54
N TYR A 91 3.23 -5.71 -0.87
CA TYR A 91 3.83 -4.56 -1.53
C TYR A 91 5.15 -4.93 -2.21
N ILE A 92 6.00 -5.71 -1.55
CA ILE A 92 7.28 -6.15 -2.11
C ILE A 92 7.05 -7.02 -3.36
N GLU A 93 6.04 -7.89 -3.36
CA GLU A 93 5.67 -8.74 -4.49
C GLU A 93 5.09 -7.94 -5.67
N GLU A 94 4.11 -7.08 -5.41
CA GLU A 94 3.37 -6.34 -6.44
C GLU A 94 4.09 -5.05 -6.91
N SER A 95 5.05 -4.54 -6.14
CA SER A 95 5.72 -3.26 -6.38
C SER A 95 7.21 -3.34 -6.03
N SER A 96 7.90 -4.39 -6.52
CA SER A 96 9.32 -4.63 -6.24
C SER A 96 10.23 -3.46 -6.63
N GLU A 97 9.90 -2.75 -7.71
CA GLU A 97 10.63 -1.54 -8.13
C GLU A 97 10.57 -0.45 -7.05
N GLY A 98 9.37 -0.14 -6.57
CA GLY A 98 9.15 0.86 -5.53
C GLY A 98 9.89 0.49 -4.25
N PHE A 99 9.77 -0.76 -3.80
CA PHE A 99 10.48 -1.21 -2.60
C PHE A 99 12.01 -1.19 -2.77
N ARG A 100 12.55 -1.53 -3.95
CA ARG A 100 14.00 -1.39 -4.23
C ARG A 100 14.46 0.05 -4.11
N ILE A 101 13.69 1.00 -4.65
CA ILE A 101 14.02 2.42 -4.58
C ILE A 101 14.08 2.87 -3.12
N LEU A 102 13.07 2.49 -2.32
CA LEU A 102 13.05 2.79 -0.88
C LEU A 102 14.30 2.23 -0.19
N VAL A 103 14.54 0.92 -0.30
CA VAL A 103 15.65 0.25 0.42
C VAL A 103 17.04 0.73 -0.01
N ARG A 104 17.22 1.04 -1.29
CA ARG A 104 18.53 1.39 -1.85
C ARG A 104 18.98 2.79 -1.45
N ASP A 105 18.06 3.67 -1.06
CA ASP A 105 18.37 5.09 -0.89
C ASP A 105 18.34 5.56 0.57
N SER A 106 19.56 5.79 1.07
CA SER A 106 19.86 6.56 2.27
C SER A 106 20.56 7.88 1.93
N HIS A 107 20.48 8.38 0.68
CA HIS A 107 21.05 9.69 0.35
C HIS A 107 20.20 10.81 0.97
N ALA A 108 20.73 11.36 2.06
CA ALA A 108 20.26 12.57 2.71
C ALA A 108 20.27 13.84 1.81
N ALA A 109 20.79 13.75 0.59
CA ALA A 109 21.00 14.89 -0.31
C ALA A 109 19.70 15.53 -0.83
N SER A 110 18.58 14.81 -0.81
CA SER A 110 17.29 15.28 -1.36
C SER A 110 16.35 15.89 -0.33
N GLY A 111 16.70 15.88 0.97
CA GLY A 111 15.89 16.48 2.05
C GLY A 111 14.48 15.89 2.24
N THR A 112 14.11 14.84 1.49
CA THR A 112 12.77 14.26 1.44
C THR A 112 12.90 12.74 1.62
N GLY A 113 12.16 12.21 2.61
CA GLY A 113 11.84 10.79 2.82
C GLY A 113 12.95 9.76 2.58
N THR A 114 13.60 9.29 3.64
CA THR A 114 14.47 8.09 3.57
C THR A 114 13.71 6.84 4.01
N PHE A 115 14.18 5.66 3.61
CA PHE A 115 13.65 4.41 4.15
C PHE A 115 13.79 4.32 5.68
N ALA A 116 14.84 4.91 6.24
CA ALA A 116 15.01 5.03 7.68
C ALA A 116 13.92 5.91 8.33
N SER A 117 13.53 7.02 7.69
CA SER A 117 12.40 7.82 8.18
C SER A 117 11.07 7.08 8.06
N LEU A 118 10.85 6.31 6.97
CA LEU A 118 9.64 5.49 6.83
C LEU A 118 9.56 4.41 7.93
N ILE A 119 10.67 3.72 8.20
CA ILE A 119 10.77 2.75 9.31
C ILE A 119 10.48 3.44 10.65
N SER A 120 11.01 4.64 10.87
CA SER A 120 10.81 5.38 12.11
C SER A 120 9.36 5.82 12.29
N GLU A 121 8.71 6.24 11.21
CA GLU A 121 7.29 6.63 11.21
C GLU A 121 6.38 5.41 11.47
N ILE A 122 6.65 4.28 10.83
CA ILE A 122 5.94 3.02 11.09
C ILE A 122 6.20 2.55 12.54
N ALA A 123 7.42 2.65 13.04
CA ALA A 123 7.75 2.32 14.43
C ALA A 123 6.99 3.19 15.43
N SER A 124 6.79 4.48 15.15
CA SER A 124 5.96 5.35 15.99
C SER A 124 4.50 4.88 16.04
N GLN A 125 3.91 4.48 14.90
CA GLN A 125 2.53 3.94 14.91
C GLN A 125 2.43 2.61 15.69
N VAL A 126 3.46 1.77 15.60
CA VAL A 126 3.53 0.50 16.35
C VAL A 126 3.76 0.74 17.84
N GLU A 127 4.53 1.77 18.20
CA GLU A 127 4.76 2.19 19.59
C GLU A 127 3.46 2.52 20.29
N ASP A 128 2.59 3.32 19.67
CA ASP A 128 1.29 3.69 20.26
C ASP A 128 0.45 2.44 20.59
N VAL A 129 0.42 1.47 19.67
CA VAL A 129 -0.29 0.20 19.85
C VAL A 129 0.32 -0.64 20.98
N LEU A 130 1.65 -0.68 21.08
CA LEU A 130 2.34 -1.45 22.11
C LEU A 130 2.25 -0.81 23.49
N ALA A 131 2.28 0.53 23.58
CA ALA A 131 2.19 1.25 24.84
C ALA A 131 0.87 0.94 25.56
N ASP A 132 -0.24 0.94 24.82
CA ASP A 132 -1.57 0.57 25.32
C ASP A 132 -1.60 -0.88 25.84
N GLU A 133 -1.05 -1.82 25.06
CA GLU A 133 -1.02 -3.25 25.42
C GLU A 133 -0.10 -3.50 26.63
N PHE A 134 1.04 -2.79 26.71
CA PHE A 134 1.98 -2.90 27.83
C PHE A 134 1.34 -2.41 29.13
N ALA A 135 0.68 -1.26 29.08
CA ALA A 135 -0.06 -0.73 30.22
C ALA A 135 -1.15 -1.72 30.70
N ALA A 136 -1.90 -2.32 29.77
CA ALA A 136 -2.95 -3.28 30.09
C ALA A 136 -2.42 -4.58 30.72
N ARG A 137 -1.17 -4.97 30.42
CA ARG A 137 -0.54 -6.21 30.90
C ARG A 137 0.46 -6.01 32.05
N GLY A 138 0.60 -4.79 32.56
CA GLY A 138 1.51 -4.46 33.67
C GLY A 138 2.98 -4.37 33.29
N TYR A 139 3.30 -4.17 32.01
CA TYR A 139 4.65 -3.82 31.54
C TYR A 139 4.85 -2.30 31.59
N ASP A 140 6.10 -1.85 31.65
CA ASP A 140 6.43 -0.43 31.56
C ASP A 140 6.20 0.09 30.11
N PRO A 141 5.21 0.97 29.87
CA PRO A 141 4.92 1.49 28.54
C PRO A 141 6.09 2.27 27.93
N LYS A 142 7.02 2.79 28.75
CA LYS A 142 8.23 3.49 28.26
C LYS A 142 9.18 2.60 27.47
N LEU A 143 8.99 1.28 27.54
CA LEU A 143 9.75 0.33 26.73
C LEU A 143 9.14 0.11 25.35
N ALA A 144 7.89 0.51 25.11
CA ALA A 144 7.20 0.34 23.83
C ALA A 144 7.99 0.86 22.60
N PRO A 145 8.65 2.05 22.64
CA PRO A 145 9.45 2.52 21.49
C PRO A 145 10.54 1.52 21.08
N MET A 146 11.21 0.92 22.06
CA MET A 146 12.28 -0.04 21.83
C MET A 146 11.73 -1.32 21.20
N TYR A 147 10.61 -1.85 21.71
CA TYR A 147 9.98 -3.05 21.14
C TYR A 147 9.40 -2.80 19.75
N ALA A 148 8.83 -1.61 19.51
CA ALA A 148 8.36 -1.21 18.19
C ALA A 148 9.51 -1.23 17.17
N GLN A 149 10.67 -0.66 17.52
CA GLN A 149 11.87 -0.72 16.67
C GLN A 149 12.33 -2.16 16.39
N MET A 150 12.31 -3.03 17.40
CA MET A 150 12.66 -4.45 17.20
C MET A 150 11.71 -5.15 16.22
N LEU A 151 10.39 -4.94 16.36
CA LEU A 151 9.39 -5.56 15.50
C LEU A 151 9.45 -5.03 14.07
N VAL A 152 9.48 -3.70 13.91
CA VAL A 152 9.55 -3.07 12.59
C VAL A 152 10.85 -3.44 11.90
N GLY A 153 11.98 -3.42 12.61
CA GLY A 153 13.27 -3.86 12.08
C GLY A 153 13.26 -5.32 11.62
N MET A 154 12.72 -6.23 12.42
CA MET A 154 12.58 -7.64 12.06
C MET A 154 11.78 -7.82 10.76
N VAL A 155 10.64 -7.13 10.65
CA VAL A 155 9.75 -7.24 9.48
C VAL A 155 10.38 -6.58 8.24
N ALA A 156 10.95 -5.38 8.38
CA ALA A 156 11.58 -4.62 7.29
C ALA A 156 12.82 -5.35 6.73
N LEU A 157 13.73 -5.82 7.60
CA LEU A 157 14.93 -6.54 7.18
C LEU A 157 14.62 -7.90 6.56
N THR A 158 13.61 -8.60 7.08
CA THR A 158 13.13 -9.85 6.47
C THR A 158 12.52 -9.58 5.10
N GLY A 159 11.74 -8.50 4.96
CA GLY A 159 11.21 -8.05 3.67
C GLY A 159 12.31 -7.72 2.66
N GLN A 160 13.36 -7.03 3.09
CA GLN A 160 14.54 -6.75 2.29
C GLN A 160 15.24 -8.03 1.81
N TRP A 161 15.47 -9.00 2.69
CA TRP A 161 16.00 -10.30 2.28
C TRP A 161 15.07 -11.04 1.29
N TRP A 162 13.76 -10.99 1.53
CA TRP A 162 12.77 -11.68 0.71
C TRP A 162 12.55 -11.02 -0.67
N LEU A 163 12.89 -9.73 -0.82
CA LEU A 163 12.93 -9.01 -2.09
C LEU A 163 13.76 -9.76 -3.13
N ASP A 164 14.88 -10.31 -2.71
CA ASP A 164 15.84 -10.99 -3.58
C ASP A 164 15.57 -12.50 -3.66
N VAL A 165 15.27 -13.16 -2.53
CA VAL A 165 15.15 -14.63 -2.48
C VAL A 165 13.82 -15.15 -3.02
N ARG A 166 12.71 -14.43 -2.77
CA ARG A 166 11.33 -14.78 -3.19
C ARG A 166 10.84 -16.17 -2.77
N LYS A 167 11.55 -16.82 -1.84
CA LYS A 167 11.22 -18.14 -1.29
C LYS A 167 11.49 -18.15 0.22
N PRO A 168 10.61 -18.74 1.03
CA PRO A 168 9.33 -19.37 0.67
C PRO A 168 8.26 -18.35 0.22
N ALA A 169 7.04 -18.81 -0.07
CA ALA A 169 5.94 -17.93 -0.48
C ALA A 169 5.63 -16.88 0.59
N ARG A 170 5.05 -15.74 0.19
CA ARG A 170 4.73 -14.63 1.09
C ARG A 170 4.00 -15.09 2.35
N GLU A 171 2.99 -15.94 2.19
CA GLU A 171 2.12 -16.38 3.28
C GLU A 171 2.90 -17.18 4.33
N GLU A 172 3.89 -17.95 3.90
CA GLU A 172 4.78 -18.72 4.78
C GLU A 172 5.76 -17.81 5.51
N VAL A 173 6.38 -16.85 4.81
CA VAL A 173 7.24 -15.84 5.45
C VAL A 173 6.45 -15.03 6.48
N ALA A 174 5.24 -14.59 6.13
CA ALA A 174 4.36 -13.88 7.04
C ALA A 174 4.00 -14.73 8.27
N ALA A 175 3.65 -16.01 8.08
CA ALA A 175 3.34 -16.92 9.17
C ALA A 175 4.52 -17.06 10.15
N HIS A 176 5.75 -17.18 9.64
CA HIS A 176 6.94 -17.25 10.49
C HIS A 176 7.25 -15.94 11.22
N LEU A 177 7.12 -14.79 10.55
CA LEU A 177 7.27 -13.46 11.17
C LEU A 177 6.28 -13.26 12.30
N VAL A 178 5.00 -13.52 12.04
CA VAL A 178 3.92 -13.38 13.03
C VAL A 178 4.12 -14.35 14.18
N ASN A 179 4.48 -15.61 13.90
CA ASN A 179 4.71 -16.60 14.94
C ASN A 179 5.86 -16.18 15.87
N LEU A 180 6.98 -15.71 15.33
CA LEU A 180 8.11 -15.24 16.14
C LEU A 180 7.73 -14.01 16.97
N ALA A 181 7.10 -13.00 16.35
CA ALA A 181 6.66 -11.78 17.02
C ALA A 181 5.67 -12.07 18.14
N TRP A 182 4.63 -12.85 17.86
CA TRP A 182 3.55 -13.12 18.79
C TRP A 182 4.04 -13.93 20.00
N ASN A 183 4.74 -15.05 19.77
CA ASN A 183 5.27 -15.86 20.87
C ASN A 183 6.32 -15.09 21.69
N GLY A 184 7.09 -14.21 21.06
CA GLY A 184 8.03 -13.32 21.76
C GLY A 184 7.33 -12.31 22.68
N LEU A 185 6.33 -11.59 22.16
CA LEU A 185 5.61 -10.54 22.89
C LEU A 185 4.69 -11.07 23.99
N THR A 186 4.07 -12.23 23.75
CA THR A 186 3.17 -12.86 24.74
C THR A 186 3.92 -13.52 25.90
N GLY A 187 5.18 -13.93 25.67
CA GLY A 187 6.03 -14.59 26.65
C GLY A 187 7.08 -13.68 27.31
N LEU A 188 6.92 -12.36 27.27
CA LEU A 188 7.90 -11.44 27.83
C LEU A 188 8.07 -11.64 29.35
N ASN A 189 9.31 -11.48 29.83
CA ASN A 189 9.60 -11.31 31.24
C ASN A 189 9.57 -9.80 31.55
N PRO A 190 8.78 -9.32 32.53
CA PRO A 190 8.76 -7.91 32.91
C PRO A 190 10.13 -7.36 33.33
N HIS A 191 11.02 -8.23 33.82
CA HIS A 191 12.37 -7.89 34.26
C HIS A 191 13.39 -8.83 33.60
N PRO A 192 13.70 -8.63 32.31
CA PRO A 192 14.68 -9.46 31.63
C PRO A 192 16.08 -9.17 32.20
N ALA A 193 16.84 -10.22 32.50
CA ALA A 193 18.21 -10.11 33.00
C ALA A 193 19.17 -10.89 32.11
N ILE A 194 20.31 -10.29 31.78
CA ILE A 194 21.40 -10.98 31.08
C ILE A 194 22.12 -11.83 32.13
N THR A 195 22.23 -13.14 31.88
CA THR A 195 22.74 -14.16 32.82
C THR A 195 24.20 -13.92 33.27
N VAL A 196 24.92 -12.95 32.71
CA VAL A 196 26.38 -12.79 32.87
C VAL A 196 26.79 -11.87 34.04
N THR A 197 25.90 -11.11 34.67
CA THR A 197 26.28 -10.14 35.73
C THR A 197 25.95 -10.59 37.16
N THR A 198 25.78 -11.88 37.42
CA THR A 198 25.66 -12.37 38.81
C THR A 198 26.20 -13.79 38.97
N ARG A 199 27.51 -13.96 38.79
CA ARG A 199 28.27 -15.01 39.49
C ARG A 199 28.70 -14.50 40.88
N ALA A 200 27.76 -13.98 41.65
CA ALA A 200 27.84 -14.05 43.10
C ALA A 200 26.93 -15.22 43.49
N HIS A 201 27.54 -16.20 44.15
CA HIS A 201 26.98 -17.48 44.57
C HIS A 201 25.57 -17.35 45.17
N GLN A 202 24.53 -17.52 44.36
CA GLN A 202 23.20 -17.89 44.83
C GLN A 202 22.98 -19.37 44.50
N PRO A 203 22.61 -20.21 45.47
CA PRO A 203 22.14 -21.55 45.14
C PRO A 203 20.94 -21.39 44.21
N VAL A 204 21.03 -22.02 43.03
CA VAL A 204 19.93 -22.10 42.08
C VAL A 204 18.70 -22.56 42.86
N PRO A 205 17.65 -21.74 43.04
CA PRO A 205 16.39 -22.28 43.54
C PRO A 205 16.00 -23.35 42.54
N ALA A 206 15.84 -24.58 43.03
CA ALA A 206 15.42 -25.69 42.18
C ALA A 206 14.25 -25.19 41.34
N ARG A 207 14.37 -25.30 40.00
CA ARG A 207 13.23 -25.09 39.11
C ARG A 207 12.05 -25.79 39.79
N PRO A 208 10.90 -25.14 40.01
CA PRO A 208 9.72 -25.89 40.38
C PRO A 208 9.64 -27.00 39.34
N ARG A 209 9.64 -28.25 39.80
CA ARG A 209 9.27 -29.37 38.94
C ARG A 209 7.82 -29.08 38.61
N THR A 210 7.58 -28.28 37.55
CA THR A 210 6.27 -28.11 36.97
C THR A 210 5.81 -29.52 36.69
N GLY A 211 4.84 -29.97 37.48
CA GLY A 211 4.35 -31.34 37.34
C GLY A 211 3.86 -31.49 35.92
N GLU A 212 4.03 -32.68 35.32
CA GLU A 212 3.50 -32.97 33.97
C GLU A 212 2.03 -32.52 33.80
N LYS A 213 1.29 -32.42 34.91
CA LYS A 213 -0.06 -31.88 35.00
C LYS A 213 -0.17 -30.38 34.70
N GLU A 214 0.70 -29.53 35.26
CA GLU A 214 0.69 -28.07 35.03
C GLU A 214 1.14 -27.73 33.60
N LEU A 215 2.13 -28.47 33.08
CA LEU A 215 2.55 -28.35 31.68
C LEU A 215 1.40 -28.73 30.72
N ARG A 216 0.69 -29.82 31.01
CA ARG A 216 -0.49 -30.25 30.24
C ARG A 216 -1.65 -29.27 30.34
N GLU A 217 -1.85 -28.64 31.49
CA GLU A 217 -2.89 -27.60 31.67
C GLU A 217 -2.54 -26.33 30.88
N PHE A 218 -1.27 -25.92 30.87
CA PHE A 218 -0.80 -24.80 30.06
C PHE A 218 -0.88 -25.10 28.56
N GLU A 219 -0.49 -26.30 28.12
CA GLU A 219 -0.64 -26.75 26.73
C GLU A 219 -2.10 -26.77 26.29
N LYS A 220 -3.01 -27.27 27.14
CA LYS A 220 -4.46 -27.26 26.88
C LYS A 220 -5.05 -25.85 26.83
N ALA A 221 -4.62 -24.95 27.71
CA ALA A 221 -5.04 -23.56 27.69
C ALA A 221 -4.58 -22.88 26.39
N ARG A 222 -3.32 -23.10 25.99
CA ARG A 222 -2.77 -22.59 24.74
C ARG A 222 -3.45 -23.16 23.51
N GLU A 223 -3.77 -24.45 23.50
CA GLU A 223 -4.50 -25.10 22.40
C GLU A 223 -5.93 -24.57 22.29
N LYS A 224 -6.57 -24.27 23.43
CA LYS A 224 -7.89 -23.64 23.47
C LYS A 224 -7.83 -22.22 22.92
N GLU A 225 -6.87 -21.41 23.35
CA GLU A 225 -6.67 -20.05 22.83
C GLU A 225 -6.39 -20.04 21.33
N LEU A 226 -5.52 -20.94 20.84
CA LEU A 226 -5.27 -21.09 19.40
C LEU A 226 -6.54 -21.44 18.62
N ARG A 227 -7.36 -22.37 19.12
CA ARG A 227 -8.63 -22.74 18.50
C ARG A 227 -9.64 -21.58 18.53
N GLU A 228 -9.65 -20.77 19.58
CA GLU A 228 -10.51 -19.58 19.68
C GLU A 228 -10.05 -18.48 18.71
N ALA A 229 -8.74 -18.23 18.61
CA ALA A 229 -8.15 -17.30 17.66
C ALA A 229 -8.38 -17.76 16.21
N GLU A 230 -8.24 -19.05 15.91
CA GLU A 230 -8.51 -19.60 14.57
C GLU A 230 -10.00 -19.47 14.20
N LYS A 231 -10.91 -19.72 15.16
CA LYS A 231 -12.35 -19.50 14.95
C LYS A 231 -12.68 -18.02 14.73
N ALA A 232 -12.05 -17.11 15.47
CA ALA A 232 -12.21 -15.67 15.28
C ALA A 232 -11.72 -15.26 13.89
N ARG A 233 -10.54 -15.72 13.48
CA ARG A 233 -9.97 -15.50 12.15
C ARG A 233 -10.87 -16.02 11.03
N GLN A 234 -11.44 -17.22 11.17
CA GLN A 234 -12.40 -17.76 10.19
C GLN A 234 -13.71 -16.96 10.12
N ARG A 235 -14.19 -16.42 11.25
CA ARG A 235 -15.37 -15.55 11.27
C ARG A 235 -15.11 -14.24 10.54
N GLU A 236 -14.00 -13.58 10.84
CA GLU A 236 -13.60 -12.34 10.16
C GLU A 236 -13.40 -12.55 8.66
N LEU A 237 -12.74 -13.63 8.24
CA LEU A 237 -12.57 -13.96 6.82
C LEU A 237 -13.93 -14.14 6.12
N ARG A 238 -14.88 -14.83 6.75
CA ARG A 238 -16.24 -15.00 6.21
C ARG A 238 -17.01 -13.70 6.16
N GLU A 239 -16.84 -12.81 7.13
CA GLU A 239 -17.47 -11.48 7.14
C GLU A 239 -16.89 -10.57 6.06
N ALA A 240 -15.56 -10.55 5.92
CA ALA A 240 -14.86 -9.81 4.87
C ALA A 240 -15.23 -10.33 3.46
N GLU A 241 -15.34 -11.64 3.29
CA GLU A 241 -15.78 -12.24 2.02
C GLU A 241 -17.24 -11.86 1.70
N LYS A 242 -18.14 -11.91 2.69
CA LYS A 242 -19.52 -11.45 2.53
C LYS A 242 -19.60 -9.96 2.19
N ALA A 243 -18.76 -9.13 2.81
CA ALA A 243 -18.68 -7.70 2.50
C ALA A 243 -18.23 -7.47 1.06
N ARG A 244 -17.15 -8.14 0.63
CA ARG A 244 -16.67 -8.11 -0.77
C ARG A 244 -17.73 -8.53 -1.77
N VAL A 245 -18.47 -9.60 -1.49
CA VAL A 245 -19.53 -10.08 -2.39
C VAL A 245 -20.68 -9.06 -2.47
N ARG A 246 -21.02 -8.38 -1.37
CA ARG A 246 -22.04 -7.30 -1.37
C ARG A 246 -21.57 -6.12 -2.22
N GLU A 247 -20.33 -5.69 -2.02
CA GLU A 247 -19.72 -4.56 -2.74
C GLU A 247 -19.60 -4.86 -4.24
N LEU A 248 -19.21 -6.08 -4.63
CA LEU A 248 -19.20 -6.53 -6.02
C LEU A 248 -20.59 -6.49 -6.65
N LYS A 249 -21.62 -6.97 -5.94
CA LYS A 249 -23.01 -6.93 -6.43
C LYS A 249 -23.52 -5.50 -6.60
N GLU A 250 -23.18 -4.62 -5.67
CA GLU A 250 -23.53 -3.20 -5.76
C GLU A 250 -22.84 -2.53 -6.95
N ARG A 251 -21.55 -2.80 -7.13
CA ARG A 251 -20.77 -2.29 -8.27
C ARG A 251 -21.31 -2.80 -9.61
N GLU A 252 -21.66 -4.07 -9.72
CA GLU A 252 -22.31 -4.62 -10.92
C GLU A 252 -23.65 -3.97 -11.22
N ARG A 253 -24.44 -3.67 -10.17
CA ARG A 253 -25.72 -2.97 -10.33
C ARG A 253 -25.50 -1.55 -10.86
N LEU A 254 -24.57 -0.81 -10.27
CA LEU A 254 -24.24 0.56 -10.71
C LEU A 254 -23.71 0.58 -12.15
N LEU A 255 -22.89 -0.41 -12.53
CA LEU A 255 -22.41 -0.54 -13.91
C LEU A 255 -23.57 -0.77 -14.89
N LYS A 256 -24.53 -1.63 -14.57
CA LYS A 256 -25.72 -1.86 -15.41
C LYS A 256 -26.61 -0.63 -15.52
N GLU A 257 -26.76 0.13 -14.43
CA GLU A 257 -27.52 1.39 -14.44
C GLU A 257 -26.82 2.44 -15.32
N ALA A 258 -25.49 2.59 -15.17
CA ALA A 258 -24.68 3.49 -16.00
C ALA A 258 -24.67 3.10 -17.50
N GLU A 259 -24.61 1.80 -17.82
CA GLU A 259 -24.69 1.34 -19.21
C GLU A 259 -26.04 1.68 -19.86
N LYS A 260 -27.15 1.47 -19.14
CA LYS A 260 -28.50 1.84 -19.61
C LYS A 260 -28.63 3.34 -19.84
N GLU A 261 -28.10 4.14 -18.92
CA GLU A 261 -28.12 5.60 -19.05
C GLU A 261 -27.27 6.05 -20.24
N ARG A 262 -26.09 5.46 -20.43
CA ARG A 262 -25.23 5.72 -21.61
C ARG A 262 -25.94 5.39 -22.92
N GLU A 263 -26.64 4.25 -22.99
CA GLU A 263 -27.39 3.85 -24.19
C GLU A 263 -28.54 4.82 -24.48
N ARG A 264 -29.23 5.30 -23.44
CA ARG A 264 -30.29 6.31 -23.57
C ARG A 264 -29.74 7.63 -24.11
N LEU A 265 -28.64 8.12 -23.54
CA LEU A 265 -27.99 9.36 -23.97
C LEU A 265 -27.49 9.26 -25.42
N LEU A 266 -26.95 8.10 -25.83
CA LEU A 266 -26.55 7.86 -27.22
C LEU A 266 -27.74 7.96 -28.18
N LYS A 267 -28.89 7.35 -27.85
CA LYS A 267 -30.12 7.44 -28.66
C LYS A 267 -30.68 8.86 -28.72
N GLU A 268 -30.61 9.61 -27.62
CA GLU A 268 -31.03 11.02 -27.59
C GLU A 268 -30.10 11.90 -28.44
N ALA A 269 -28.78 11.67 -28.37
CA ALA A 269 -27.79 12.38 -29.18
C ALA A 269 -27.93 12.06 -30.69
N GLU A 270 -28.20 10.81 -31.05
CA GLU A 270 -28.44 10.41 -32.45
C GLU A 270 -29.69 11.11 -33.01
N LYS A 271 -30.80 11.12 -32.26
CA LYS A 271 -32.01 11.86 -32.65
C LYS A 271 -31.78 13.37 -32.76
N ALA A 272 -30.94 13.94 -31.90
CA ALA A 272 -30.58 15.36 -31.97
C ALA A 272 -29.80 15.66 -33.27
N ARG A 273 -28.81 14.82 -33.61
CA ARG A 273 -28.05 14.93 -34.87
C ARG A 273 -28.95 14.83 -36.10
N GLU A 274 -29.88 13.87 -36.14
CA GLU A 274 -30.84 13.76 -37.24
C GLU A 274 -31.73 15.02 -37.38
N ARG A 275 -32.15 15.62 -36.26
CA ARG A 275 -32.93 16.85 -36.27
C ARG A 275 -32.11 18.03 -36.78
N GLU A 276 -30.88 18.18 -36.32
CA GLU A 276 -29.95 19.21 -36.80
C GLU A 276 -29.67 19.06 -38.30
N GLU A 277 -29.49 17.83 -38.78
CA GLU A 277 -29.28 17.56 -40.20
C GLU A 277 -30.51 17.93 -41.04
N LYS A 278 -31.72 17.62 -40.57
CA LYS A 278 -32.97 18.04 -41.23
C LYS A 278 -33.13 19.57 -41.24
N ILE A 279 -32.75 20.25 -40.17
CA ILE A 279 -32.76 21.73 -40.11
C ILE A 279 -31.79 22.28 -41.15
N ARG A 280 -30.55 21.76 -41.18
CA ARG A 280 -29.51 22.18 -42.13
C ARG A 280 -29.92 21.95 -43.59
N GLN A 281 -30.55 20.81 -43.90
CA GLN A 281 -31.09 20.53 -45.24
C GLN A 281 -32.22 21.49 -45.64
N ARG A 282 -33.09 21.87 -44.69
CA ARG A 282 -34.19 22.81 -44.94
C ARG A 282 -33.69 24.23 -45.17
N GLU A 283 -32.71 24.68 -44.37
CA GLU A 283 -32.05 25.97 -44.55
C GLU A 283 -31.33 26.05 -45.90
N ALA A 284 -30.60 24.99 -46.30
CA ALA A 284 -29.96 24.93 -47.60
C ALA A 284 -30.95 25.05 -48.77
N ARG A 285 -32.11 24.36 -48.69
CA ARG A 285 -33.18 24.49 -49.70
C ARG A 285 -33.77 25.90 -49.78
N LEU A 286 -33.98 26.54 -48.62
CA LEU A 286 -34.50 27.91 -48.57
C LEU A 286 -33.49 28.91 -49.16
N ALA A 287 -32.20 28.74 -48.88
CA ALA A 287 -31.14 29.55 -49.47
C ALA A 287 -31.07 29.37 -51.01
N GLU A 288 -31.22 28.15 -51.52
CA GLU A 288 -31.27 27.91 -52.97
C GLU A 288 -32.50 28.56 -53.64
N LEU A 289 -33.67 28.47 -53.00
CA LEU A 289 -34.90 29.14 -53.46
C LEU A 289 -34.76 30.67 -53.49
N ALA A 290 -34.17 31.25 -52.45
CA ALA A 290 -33.91 32.68 -52.38
C ALA A 290 -32.91 33.13 -53.45
N ALA A 291 -31.86 32.35 -53.71
CA ALA A 291 -30.91 32.63 -54.78
C ALA A 291 -31.56 32.60 -56.17
N ARG A 292 -32.48 31.66 -56.42
CA ARG A 292 -33.24 31.62 -57.70
C ARG A 292 -34.17 32.82 -57.86
N LEU A 293 -34.86 33.25 -56.80
CA LEU A 293 -35.72 34.43 -56.84
C LEU A 293 -34.93 35.71 -57.09
N GLY A 294 -33.73 35.85 -56.48
CA GLY A 294 -32.85 36.99 -56.72
C GLY A 294 -32.22 37.05 -58.11
N GLN A 295 -32.16 35.92 -58.84
CA GLN A 295 -31.71 35.90 -60.25
C GLN A 295 -32.82 36.28 -61.23
N VAL A 296 -34.09 36.07 -60.88
CA VAL A 296 -35.24 36.49 -61.71
C VAL A 296 -35.41 38.01 -61.67
N ASP A 297 -35.13 38.65 -60.53
CA ASP A 297 -35.22 40.11 -60.35
C ASP A 297 -34.06 40.91 -61.01
N GLN A 298 -33.04 40.23 -61.56
CA GLN A 298 -31.92 40.86 -62.28
C GLN A 298 -32.01 40.72 -63.81
N GLN A 299 -33.08 40.09 -64.33
CA GLN A 299 -33.30 39.88 -65.77
C GLN A 299 -34.45 40.72 -66.38
N ASP A 300 -35.15 41.51 -65.57
CA ASP A 300 -36.10 42.55 -66.01
C ASP A 300 -35.51 43.96 -65.79
#